data_AF-A0A495VQJ4-F1
#
_entry.id   AF-A0A495VQJ4-F1
#
_cell.length_a   1.000
_cell.length_b   1.000
_cell.length_c   1.000
_cell.angle_alpha   90.00
_cell.angle_beta   90.00
_cell.angle_gamma   90.00
#
_symmetry.space_group_name_H-M   'P 1'
#
loop_
_entity.id
_entity.type
_entity.pdbx_description
1 polymer ?
#
loop_
_entity_poly.entity_id
_entity_poly.type
_entity_poly.pdbx_seq_one_letter_code
_entity_poly.pdbx_strand_id
1 'polypeptide(L)'
;MKKLISVLLIFIPEILFAANKEWKSGYVVTTQNDTIKGYIAYRKSMEDQEKCLFKKDIRSPEFNYTPNELISYQYDDGLCFQSKNIKTAHLNGKYFVECLLEGIINLYCAQIDYSKEMNNRKSFGPIVTAFLAEIPKEDSWVEIICPADIFNDQLESKQNDKKLASLFINQIEKLKNDIPKSSYNQDKMIALFKKYHDLVCTDKDCVIYKEPHKRPSQFLTCFTSFGFQKRRTTDLLDPK
;
A
#
# COMPACT_ATOMS: atom_id res chain seq x y z
N MET A 1 -33.94 27.58 52.52
CA MET A 1 -34.81 27.35 51.35
C MET A 1 -33.94 27.23 50.10
N LYS A 2 -34.36 26.32 49.22
CA LYS A 2 -33.63 25.65 48.14
C LYS A 2 -32.81 26.58 47.22
N LYS A 3 -31.49 26.36 47.14
CA LYS A 3 -30.65 26.77 46.00
C LYS A 3 -31.04 25.87 44.83
N LEU A 4 -31.81 26.39 43.87
CA LEU A 4 -32.23 25.65 42.69
C LEU A 4 -31.49 26.18 41.46
N ILE A 5 -30.72 25.28 40.86
CA ILE A 5 -30.50 25.11 39.42
C ILE A 5 -29.76 26.26 38.73
N SER A 6 -28.44 26.13 38.67
CA SER A 6 -27.70 26.48 37.46
C SER A 6 -26.45 25.61 37.36
N VAL A 7 -26.66 24.29 37.33
CA VAL A 7 -25.68 23.37 36.73
C VAL A 7 -26.18 23.17 35.32
N LEU A 8 -25.83 24.12 34.43
CA LEU A 8 -25.88 23.90 32.99
C LEU A 8 -24.92 22.74 32.75
N LEU A 9 -25.48 21.54 32.62
CA LEU A 9 -24.75 20.36 32.20
C LEU A 9 -24.00 20.74 30.92
N ILE A 10 -22.69 20.82 31.06
CA ILE A 10 -21.74 20.65 29.99
C ILE A 10 -21.92 19.20 29.52
N PHE A 11 -22.98 18.96 28.73
CA PHE A 11 -23.02 17.85 27.79
C PHE A 11 -21.99 18.22 26.72
N ILE A 12 -20.71 17.99 27.02
CA ILE A 12 -19.77 17.69 25.94
C ILE A 12 -20.24 16.32 25.46
N PRO A 13 -20.87 16.20 24.27
CA PRO A 13 -20.85 14.90 23.63
C PRO A 13 -19.36 14.59 23.51
N GLU A 14 -18.93 13.52 24.16
CA GLU A 14 -17.78 12.76 23.70
C GLU A 14 -18.10 12.41 22.25
N ILE A 15 -17.80 13.32 21.33
CA ILE A 15 -17.74 13.01 19.92
C ILE A 15 -16.55 12.07 19.87
N LEU A 16 -16.92 10.81 20.00
CA LEU A 16 -16.11 9.64 19.88
C LEU A 16 -15.03 9.96 18.84
N PHE A 17 -13.78 9.99 19.28
CA PHE A 17 -12.65 9.68 18.42
C PHE A 17 -12.76 8.19 18.04
N ALA A 18 -13.88 7.78 17.44
CA ALA A 18 -13.86 6.66 16.54
C ALA A 18 -12.90 7.08 15.45
N ALA A 19 -11.79 6.36 15.29
CA ALA A 19 -10.94 6.52 14.13
C ALA A 19 -11.85 6.43 12.90
N ASN A 20 -12.11 7.58 12.26
CA ASN A 20 -13.05 7.64 11.17
C ASN A 20 -12.45 6.82 10.03
N LYS A 21 -12.98 5.61 9.82
CA LYS A 21 -12.62 4.77 8.68
C LYS A 21 -12.80 5.61 7.42
N GLU A 22 -11.74 5.83 6.66
CA GLU A 22 -11.84 6.53 5.39
C GLU A 22 -12.52 5.57 4.40
N TRP A 23 -13.72 5.91 3.95
CA TRP A 23 -14.46 5.14 2.95
C TRP A 23 -14.11 5.66 1.56
N LYS A 24 -13.61 4.78 0.70
CA LYS A 24 -13.22 5.12 -0.67
C LYS A 24 -14.07 4.33 -1.67
N SER A 25 -14.41 4.95 -2.78
CA SER A 25 -15.12 4.28 -3.87
C SER A 25 -14.26 3.19 -4.51
N GLY A 26 -14.89 2.08 -4.89
CA GLY A 26 -14.21 0.94 -5.47
C GLY A 26 -15.18 -0.19 -5.80
N TYR A 27 -14.63 -1.39 -5.95
CA TYR A 27 -15.41 -2.61 -6.17
C TYR A 27 -14.73 -3.84 -5.60
N VAL A 28 -15.54 -4.85 -5.33
CA VAL A 28 -15.09 -6.20 -4.98
C VAL A 28 -15.41 -7.16 -6.12
N VAL A 29 -14.59 -8.18 -6.29
CA VAL A 29 -14.81 -9.28 -7.23
C VAL A 29 -14.96 -10.56 -6.41
N THR A 30 -16.14 -11.18 -6.44
CA THR A 30 -16.44 -12.38 -5.64
C THR A 30 -15.80 -13.62 -6.26
N THR A 31 -15.73 -14.72 -5.49
CA THR A 31 -15.32 -16.03 -6.04
C THR A 31 -16.31 -16.62 -7.06
N GLN A 32 -17.51 -16.04 -7.17
CA GLN A 32 -18.50 -16.33 -8.22
C GLN A 32 -18.29 -15.45 -9.47
N ASN A 33 -17.22 -14.63 -9.48
CA ASN A 33 -16.85 -13.72 -10.54
C ASN A 33 -17.83 -12.54 -10.74
N ASP A 34 -18.64 -12.23 -9.73
CA ASP A 34 -19.47 -11.02 -9.71
C ASP A 34 -18.64 -9.81 -9.34
N THR A 35 -18.83 -8.70 -10.04
CA THR A 35 -18.23 -7.41 -9.68
C THR A 35 -19.26 -6.53 -9.00
N ILE A 36 -19.02 -6.17 -7.74
CA ILE A 36 -19.95 -5.37 -6.92
C ILE A 36 -19.29 -4.02 -6.61
N LYS A 37 -19.87 -2.95 -7.14
CA LYS A 37 -19.45 -1.56 -6.88
C LYS A 37 -19.94 -1.09 -5.51
N GLY A 38 -19.13 -0.28 -4.83
CA GLY A 38 -19.47 0.28 -3.52
C GLY A 38 -18.32 1.07 -2.90
N TYR A 39 -18.27 1.06 -1.58
CA TYR A 39 -17.28 1.78 -0.77
C TYR A 39 -16.49 0.80 0.09
N ILE A 40 -15.18 0.95 0.10
CA ILE A 40 -14.24 0.10 0.84
C ILE A 40 -13.54 0.96 1.89
N ALA A 41 -13.43 0.45 3.12
CA ALA A 41 -12.66 1.14 4.15
C ALA A 41 -11.15 1.06 3.83
N TYR A 42 -10.42 2.15 4.03
CA TYR A 42 -8.97 2.21 3.84
C TYR A 42 -8.28 2.37 5.20
N ARG A 43 -7.51 1.36 5.63
CA ARG A 43 -6.95 1.34 7.00
C ARG A 43 -5.44 1.05 7.07
N LYS A 44 -4.77 0.69 5.96
CA LYS A 44 -3.31 0.41 5.89
C LYS A 44 -2.83 -0.46 7.08
N SER A 45 -3.60 -1.48 7.44
CA SER A 45 -3.31 -2.33 8.59
C SER A 45 -3.40 -3.81 8.24
N MET A 46 -2.83 -4.68 9.08
CA MET A 46 -2.95 -6.13 8.93
C MET A 46 -4.40 -6.62 8.84
N GLU A 47 -5.35 -5.89 9.43
CA GLU A 47 -6.77 -6.24 9.30
C GLU A 47 -7.27 -6.19 7.85
N ASP A 48 -6.72 -5.29 7.00
CA ASP A 48 -7.09 -5.22 5.59
C ASP A 48 -6.60 -6.45 4.80
N GLN A 49 -5.68 -7.23 5.38
CA GLN A 49 -5.22 -8.52 4.84
C GLN A 49 -6.15 -9.68 5.20
N GLU A 50 -6.88 -9.57 6.30
CA GLU A 50 -7.79 -10.62 6.79
C GLU A 50 -9.24 -10.38 6.38
N LYS A 51 -9.63 -9.11 6.16
CA LYS A 51 -10.98 -8.73 5.76
C LYS A 51 -11.00 -7.43 4.96
N CYS A 52 -11.88 -7.39 3.97
CA CYS A 52 -12.29 -6.17 3.27
C CYS A 52 -13.59 -5.66 3.89
N LEU A 53 -13.58 -4.47 4.49
CA LEU A 53 -14.80 -3.80 4.95
C LEU A 53 -15.46 -3.10 3.77
N PHE A 54 -16.69 -3.48 3.46
CA PHE A 54 -17.42 -3.04 2.29
C PHE A 54 -18.79 -2.46 2.66
N LYS A 55 -19.24 -1.46 1.89
CA LYS A 55 -20.61 -0.96 1.88
C LYS A 55 -21.10 -0.82 0.45
N LYS A 56 -22.32 -1.26 0.16
CA LYS A 56 -22.93 -1.12 -1.18
C LYS A 56 -23.13 0.35 -1.57
N ASP A 57 -23.51 1.18 -0.60
CA ASP A 57 -23.58 2.63 -0.70
C ASP A 57 -23.18 3.24 0.65
N ILE A 58 -22.91 4.55 0.72
CA ILE A 58 -22.38 5.17 1.94
C ILE A 58 -23.30 5.03 3.18
N ARG A 59 -24.62 4.80 2.96
CA ARG A 59 -25.64 4.65 3.99
C ARG A 59 -25.94 3.18 4.31
N SER A 60 -25.55 2.25 3.45
CA SER A 60 -25.69 0.83 3.68
C SER A 60 -24.91 0.35 4.91
N PRO A 61 -25.37 -0.74 5.57
CA PRO A 61 -24.60 -1.43 6.60
C PRO A 61 -23.21 -1.87 6.09
N GLU A 62 -22.27 -1.97 7.02
CA GLU A 62 -20.93 -2.54 6.77
C GLU A 62 -21.02 -4.07 6.66
N PHE A 63 -20.33 -4.64 5.67
CA PHE A 63 -20.16 -6.07 5.45
C PHE A 63 -18.67 -6.41 5.39
N ASN A 64 -18.29 -7.58 5.94
CA ASN A 64 -16.91 -8.04 5.95
C ASN A 64 -16.76 -9.18 4.96
N TYR A 65 -15.99 -8.95 3.91
CA TYR A 65 -15.54 -10.02 3.04
C TYR A 65 -14.21 -10.58 3.52
N THR A 66 -14.09 -11.90 3.55
CA THR A 66 -12.83 -12.62 3.79
C THR A 66 -12.12 -12.96 2.47
N PRO A 67 -10.82 -13.31 2.51
CA PRO A 67 -10.09 -13.79 1.33
C PRO A 67 -10.69 -15.04 0.68
N ASN A 68 -11.57 -15.77 1.38
CA ASN A 68 -12.27 -16.93 0.80
C ASN A 68 -13.50 -16.54 -0.02
N GLU A 69 -14.03 -15.34 0.16
CA GLU A 69 -15.26 -14.87 -0.50
C GLU A 69 -14.97 -13.98 -1.71
N LEU A 70 -13.78 -13.37 -1.76
CA LEU A 70 -13.35 -12.52 -2.86
C LEU A 70 -12.16 -13.13 -3.61
N ILE A 71 -12.08 -12.79 -4.90
CA ILE A 71 -10.87 -12.92 -5.71
C ILE A 71 -9.99 -11.70 -5.48
N SER A 72 -10.60 -10.50 -5.46
CA SER A 72 -9.90 -9.23 -5.32
C SER A 72 -10.84 -8.13 -4.89
N TYR A 73 -10.27 -7.02 -4.42
CA TYR A 73 -10.96 -5.74 -4.35
C TYR A 73 -10.04 -4.63 -4.86
N GLN A 74 -10.64 -3.56 -5.38
CA GLN A 74 -9.91 -2.46 -5.97
C GLN A 74 -10.59 -1.14 -5.65
N TYR A 75 -9.79 -0.16 -5.27
CA TYR A 75 -10.21 1.22 -5.13
C TYR A 75 -10.20 1.88 -6.52
N ASP A 76 -11.11 2.82 -6.77
CA ASP A 76 -11.18 3.50 -8.07
C ASP A 76 -9.92 4.34 -8.36
N ASP A 77 -9.12 4.66 -7.33
CA ASP A 77 -7.80 5.27 -7.47
C ASP A 77 -6.69 4.27 -7.84
N GLY A 78 -7.01 3.03 -8.18
CA GLY A 78 -6.11 2.04 -8.76
C GLY A 78 -5.44 1.11 -7.76
N LEU A 79 -5.48 1.42 -6.45
CA LEU A 79 -4.97 0.50 -5.42
C LEU A 79 -5.76 -0.82 -5.44
N CYS A 80 -5.06 -1.95 -5.58
CA CYS A 80 -5.68 -3.26 -5.80
C CYS A 80 -5.15 -4.28 -4.79
N PHE A 81 -6.04 -5.13 -4.29
CA PHE A 81 -5.72 -6.23 -3.39
C PHE A 81 -6.26 -7.54 -3.97
N GLN A 82 -5.48 -8.62 -3.86
CA GLN A 82 -5.86 -9.95 -4.31
C GLN A 82 -5.81 -10.96 -3.18
N SER A 83 -6.74 -11.92 -3.22
CA SER A 83 -6.74 -13.07 -2.32
C SER A 83 -5.74 -14.12 -2.80
N LYS A 84 -4.71 -14.37 -2.01
CA LYS A 84 -3.63 -15.31 -2.34
C LYS A 84 -3.41 -16.33 -1.23
N ASN A 85 -3.14 -17.57 -1.62
CA ASN A 85 -2.62 -18.59 -0.71
C ASN A 85 -1.11 -18.36 -0.60
N ILE A 86 -0.66 -17.95 0.57
CA ILE A 86 0.72 -17.53 0.82
C ILE A 86 1.35 -18.52 1.79
N LYS A 87 2.58 -18.92 1.46
CA LYS A 87 3.40 -19.79 2.29
C LYS A 87 4.82 -19.24 2.38
N THR A 88 5.06 -18.41 3.38
CA THR A 88 6.36 -17.83 3.71
C THR A 88 6.73 -18.18 5.17
N ALA A 89 7.81 -17.58 5.68
CA ALA A 89 8.19 -17.75 7.08
C ALA A 89 7.17 -17.13 8.04
N HIS A 90 6.57 -15.99 7.67
CA HIS A 90 5.70 -15.21 8.55
C HIS A 90 4.21 -15.25 8.16
N LEU A 91 3.88 -15.63 6.92
CA LEU A 91 2.50 -15.79 6.45
C LEU A 91 2.23 -17.22 6.01
N ASN A 92 1.16 -17.82 6.51
CA ASN A 92 0.74 -19.16 6.14
C ASN A 92 -0.79 -19.27 6.11
N GLY A 93 -1.38 -19.14 4.92
CA GLY A 93 -2.83 -19.11 4.75
C GLY A 93 -3.27 -18.25 3.58
N LYS A 94 -4.56 -17.92 3.54
CA LYS A 94 -5.15 -17.08 2.50
C LYS A 94 -5.33 -15.65 3.00
N TYR A 95 -4.72 -14.69 2.31
CA TYR A 95 -4.71 -13.28 2.69
C TYR A 95 -5.05 -12.39 1.50
N PHE A 96 -5.59 -11.20 1.78
CA PHE A 96 -5.57 -10.09 0.85
C PHE A 96 -4.18 -9.43 0.87
N VAL A 97 -3.55 -9.29 -0.29
CA VAL A 97 -2.26 -8.61 -0.43
C VAL A 97 -2.32 -7.54 -1.52
N GLU A 98 -1.64 -6.42 -1.27
CA GLU A 98 -1.59 -5.30 -2.23
C GLU A 98 -0.83 -5.74 -3.48
N CYS A 99 -1.44 -5.55 -4.64
CA CYS A 99 -0.87 -5.90 -5.93
C CYS A 99 0.01 -4.78 -6.44
N LEU A 100 1.31 -5.02 -6.58
CA LEU A 100 2.25 -4.03 -7.06
C LEU A 100 2.56 -4.20 -8.55
N LEU A 101 2.74 -5.45 -8.99
CA LEU A 101 3.12 -5.79 -10.36
C LEU A 101 2.77 -7.26 -10.64
N GLU A 102 2.18 -7.55 -11.79
CA GLU A 102 1.97 -8.92 -12.26
C GLU A 102 2.80 -9.19 -13.50
N GLY A 103 3.41 -10.39 -13.57
CA GLY A 103 4.16 -10.84 -14.73
C GLY A 103 4.70 -12.26 -14.57
N ILE A 104 5.93 -12.53 -15.05
CA ILE A 104 6.56 -13.86 -14.88
C ILE A 104 6.77 -14.19 -13.39
N ILE A 105 7.05 -13.16 -12.60
CA ILE A 105 7.11 -13.19 -11.14
C ILE A 105 6.23 -12.04 -10.67
N ASN A 106 5.20 -12.34 -9.88
CA ASN A 106 4.31 -11.30 -9.36
C ASN A 106 4.93 -10.69 -8.10
N LEU A 107 4.68 -9.40 -7.90
CA LEU A 107 5.13 -8.65 -6.73
C LEU A 107 3.92 -8.13 -5.96
N TYR A 108 3.89 -8.44 -4.67
CA TYR A 108 2.89 -7.95 -3.73
C TYR A 108 3.53 -7.25 -2.54
N CYS A 109 2.72 -6.46 -1.83
CA CYS A 109 3.06 -5.86 -0.54
C CYS A 109 2.13 -6.40 0.56
N ALA A 110 2.72 -6.68 1.72
CA ALA A 110 2.00 -7.14 2.91
C ALA A 110 2.65 -6.59 4.19
N GLN A 111 1.89 -6.56 5.27
CA GLN A 111 2.37 -6.41 6.63
C GLN A 111 2.48 -7.79 7.28
N ILE A 112 3.56 -8.01 8.03
CA ILE A 112 3.81 -9.27 8.74
C ILE A 112 4.12 -9.00 10.21
N ASP A 113 3.82 -9.97 11.06
CA ASP A 113 4.27 -9.99 12.45
C ASP A 113 5.68 -10.61 12.52
N TYR A 114 6.64 -9.79 12.90
CA TYR A 114 8.08 -10.08 13.01
C TYR A 114 8.56 -10.13 14.46
N SER A 115 7.62 -10.26 15.41
CA SER A 115 7.91 -10.24 16.85
C SER A 115 8.85 -11.36 17.31
N LYS A 116 8.80 -12.54 16.68
CA LYS A 116 9.58 -13.72 17.08
C LYS A 116 11.07 -13.59 16.76
N GLU A 117 11.39 -12.78 15.75
CA GLU A 117 12.72 -12.52 15.22
C GLU A 117 13.39 -11.33 15.93
N MET A 118 12.60 -10.58 16.72
CA MET A 118 12.98 -9.32 17.35
C MET A 118 13.86 -9.50 18.61
N ASN A 119 14.18 -10.74 19.02
CA ASN A 119 14.81 -11.11 20.29
C ASN A 119 16.10 -10.34 20.71
N ASN A 120 16.73 -9.56 19.83
CA ASN A 120 17.74 -8.54 20.18
C ASN A 120 17.80 -7.36 19.16
N ARG A 121 16.82 -7.22 18.27
CA ARG A 121 16.81 -6.21 17.20
C ARG A 121 15.99 -5.00 17.64
N LYS A 122 16.54 -3.79 17.46
CA LYS A 122 15.77 -2.55 17.67
C LYS A 122 14.81 -2.40 16.48
N SER A 123 13.53 -2.73 16.67
CA SER A 123 12.48 -2.48 15.68
C SER A 123 11.59 -1.31 16.12
N PHE A 124 10.96 -0.62 15.16
CA PHE A 124 9.92 0.38 15.47
C PHE A 124 8.64 -0.27 16.03
N GLY A 125 8.43 -1.55 15.74
CA GLY A 125 7.32 -2.35 16.23
C GLY A 125 7.40 -3.80 15.72
N PRO A 126 6.52 -4.70 16.18
CA PRO A 126 6.49 -6.07 15.70
C PRO A 126 5.99 -6.16 14.25
N ILE A 127 5.24 -5.16 13.77
CA ILE A 127 4.67 -5.17 12.42
C ILE A 127 5.63 -4.48 11.45
N VAL A 128 6.03 -5.20 10.41
CA VAL A 128 6.94 -4.70 9.37
C VAL A 128 6.35 -4.94 7.98
N THR A 129 6.77 -4.14 7.02
CA THR A 129 6.42 -4.29 5.62
C THR A 129 7.26 -5.41 4.99
N ALA A 130 6.62 -6.26 4.22
CA ALA A 130 7.26 -7.30 3.42
C ALA A 130 6.82 -7.20 1.95
N PHE A 131 7.78 -7.36 1.05
CA PHE A 131 7.51 -7.60 -0.35
C PHE A 131 7.48 -9.11 -0.60
N LEU A 132 6.43 -9.56 -1.27
CA LEU A 132 6.20 -10.97 -1.56
C LEU A 132 6.35 -11.18 -3.07
N ALA A 133 7.33 -11.98 -3.47
CA ALA A 133 7.50 -12.41 -4.84
C ALA A 133 6.86 -13.79 -5.02
N GLU A 134 5.79 -13.87 -5.80
CA GLU A 134 5.14 -15.12 -6.18
C GLU A 134 5.75 -15.58 -7.51
N ILE A 135 6.16 -16.84 -7.59
CA ILE A 135 6.60 -17.49 -8.83
C ILE A 135 5.47 -18.43 -9.26
N PRO A 136 4.52 -17.97 -10.12
CA PRO A 136 3.25 -18.67 -10.29
C PRO A 136 3.40 -20.08 -10.86
N LYS A 137 4.43 -20.32 -11.68
CA LYS A 137 4.71 -21.64 -12.26
C LYS A 137 5.19 -22.67 -11.25
N GLU A 138 5.75 -22.21 -10.13
CA GLU A 138 6.35 -23.06 -9.09
C GLU A 138 5.50 -23.13 -7.82
N ASP A 139 4.42 -22.36 -7.75
CA ASP A 139 3.62 -22.15 -6.53
C ASP A 139 4.51 -21.82 -5.31
N SER A 140 5.54 -21.01 -5.54
CA SER A 140 6.57 -20.68 -4.56
C SER A 140 6.62 -19.19 -4.28
N TRP A 141 7.07 -18.85 -3.06
CA TRP A 141 7.08 -17.50 -2.54
C TRP A 141 8.46 -17.14 -2.01
N VAL A 142 8.92 -15.93 -2.34
CA VAL A 142 10.11 -15.32 -1.74
C VAL A 142 9.68 -14.07 -0.98
N GLU A 143 9.96 -14.06 0.32
CA GLU A 143 9.63 -12.95 1.22
C GLU A 143 10.85 -12.07 1.47
N ILE A 144 10.68 -10.76 1.26
CA ILE A 144 11.72 -9.74 1.36
C ILE A 144 11.28 -8.72 2.39
N ILE A 145 11.95 -8.70 3.54
CA ILE A 145 11.57 -7.88 4.70
C ILE A 145 12.10 -6.46 4.51
N CYS A 146 11.29 -5.42 4.69
CA CYS A 146 11.76 -4.05 4.57
C CYS A 146 12.70 -3.67 5.74
N PRO A 147 14.01 -3.44 5.51
CA PRO A 147 14.95 -3.13 6.60
C PRO A 147 14.74 -1.72 7.19
N ALA A 148 13.96 -0.85 6.54
CA ALA A 148 13.64 0.46 7.10
C ALA A 148 12.75 0.34 8.36
N ASP A 149 11.92 -0.70 8.43
CA ASP A 149 11.05 -0.98 9.57
C ASP A 149 11.82 -1.65 10.72
N ILE A 150 12.97 -2.27 10.40
CA ILE A 150 13.90 -2.92 11.32
C ILE A 150 15.19 -2.11 11.36
N PHE A 151 15.21 -1.03 12.15
CA PHE A 151 16.31 -0.04 12.31
C PHE A 151 17.63 -0.36 11.58
N ASN A 152 17.68 -0.05 10.27
CA ASN A 152 18.86 -0.17 9.42
C ASN A 152 19.61 -1.51 9.54
N ASP A 153 18.86 -2.62 9.50
CA ASP A 153 19.41 -3.95 9.66
C ASP A 153 20.21 -4.41 8.43
N GLN A 154 21.54 -4.23 8.52
CA GLN A 154 22.48 -4.66 7.49
C GLN A 154 22.44 -6.16 7.22
N LEU A 155 22.13 -6.99 8.23
CA LEU A 155 22.01 -8.44 8.04
C LEU A 155 20.79 -8.74 7.19
N GLU A 156 19.64 -8.14 7.51
CA GLU A 156 18.40 -8.30 6.74
C GLU A 156 18.59 -7.81 5.30
N SER A 157 19.23 -6.66 5.10
CA SER A 157 19.56 -6.17 3.76
C SER A 157 20.42 -7.17 2.99
N LYS A 158 21.45 -7.77 3.60
CA LYS A 158 22.30 -8.76 2.94
C LYS A 158 21.54 -10.05 2.61
N GLN A 159 20.59 -10.45 3.46
CA GLN A 159 19.73 -11.61 3.20
C GLN A 159 18.80 -11.34 2.02
N ASN A 160 18.17 -10.16 1.99
CA ASN A 160 17.34 -9.74 0.87
C ASN A 160 18.12 -9.64 -0.44
N ASP A 161 19.34 -9.09 -0.43
CA ASP A 161 20.20 -9.03 -1.61
C ASP A 161 20.45 -10.44 -2.18
N LYS A 162 20.70 -11.44 -1.31
CA LYS A 162 20.86 -12.84 -1.72
C LYS A 162 19.58 -13.44 -2.29
N LYS A 163 18.43 -13.22 -1.63
CA LYS A 163 17.12 -13.68 -2.10
C LYS A 163 16.81 -13.14 -3.50
N LEU A 164 17.02 -11.83 -3.71
CA LEU A 164 16.83 -11.17 -5.02
C LEU A 164 17.82 -11.67 -6.07
N ALA A 165 19.09 -11.87 -5.71
CA ALA A 165 20.08 -12.42 -6.63
C ALA A 165 19.72 -13.84 -7.08
N SER A 166 19.18 -14.66 -6.17
CA SER A 166 18.69 -16.00 -6.48
C SER A 166 17.44 -15.94 -7.37
N LEU A 167 16.50 -15.05 -7.05
CA LEU A 167 15.26 -14.87 -7.80
C LEU A 167 15.53 -14.45 -9.26
N PHE A 168 16.55 -13.62 -9.48
CA PHE A 168 16.91 -13.09 -10.79
C PHE A 168 18.18 -13.72 -11.37
N ILE A 169 18.52 -14.94 -10.98
CA ILE A 169 19.81 -15.58 -11.30
C ILE A 169 20.16 -15.52 -12.80
N ASN A 170 19.16 -15.66 -13.68
CA ASN A 170 19.35 -15.64 -15.14
C ASN A 170 19.67 -14.25 -15.72
N GLN A 171 19.39 -13.17 -15.00
CA GLN A 171 19.62 -11.79 -15.45
C GLN A 171 20.40 -10.95 -14.43
N ILE A 172 20.99 -11.58 -13.41
CA ILE A 172 21.62 -10.88 -12.28
C ILE A 172 22.76 -9.97 -12.72
N GLU A 173 23.50 -10.33 -13.76
CA GLU A 173 24.58 -9.51 -14.30
C GLU A 173 24.10 -8.11 -14.74
N LYS A 174 22.87 -8.04 -15.28
CA LYS A 174 22.23 -6.79 -15.73
C LYS A 174 21.48 -6.06 -14.62
N LEU A 175 21.09 -6.76 -13.55
CA LEU A 175 20.21 -6.24 -12.48
C LEU A 175 20.93 -5.95 -11.15
N LYS A 176 22.14 -6.47 -10.93
CA LYS A 176 22.87 -6.36 -9.65
C LYS A 176 23.05 -4.93 -9.14
N ASN A 177 23.07 -3.94 -10.03
CA ASN A 177 23.23 -2.53 -9.68
C ASN A 177 21.90 -1.85 -9.35
N ASP A 178 20.77 -2.43 -9.75
CA ASP A 178 19.42 -1.93 -9.49
C ASP A 178 18.83 -2.50 -8.20
N ILE A 179 19.43 -3.55 -7.63
CA ILE A 179 19.03 -4.07 -6.31
C ILE A 179 19.16 -2.94 -5.28
N PRO A 180 18.08 -2.57 -4.57
CA PRO A 180 18.05 -1.42 -3.68
C PRO A 180 18.79 -1.72 -2.37
N LYS A 181 20.13 -1.70 -2.42
CA LYS A 181 21.04 -1.90 -1.28
C LYS A 181 20.62 -1.02 -0.10
N SER A 182 20.02 -1.61 0.94
CA SER A 182 19.49 -0.97 2.17
C SER A 182 18.26 -0.04 2.04
N SER A 183 17.76 0.28 0.84
CA SER A 183 16.67 1.24 0.64
C SER A 183 15.49 0.60 -0.08
N TYR A 184 14.93 -0.40 0.57
CA TYR A 184 13.76 -1.14 0.09
C TYR A 184 12.52 -0.24 0.23
N ASN A 185 11.92 0.14 -0.88
CA ASN A 185 10.63 0.82 -0.93
C ASN A 185 9.83 0.35 -2.14
N GLN A 186 8.52 0.64 -2.14
CA GLN A 186 7.59 0.16 -3.17
C GLN A 186 8.03 0.56 -4.58
N ASP A 187 8.37 1.83 -4.80
CA ASP A 187 8.79 2.34 -6.12
C ASP A 187 10.03 1.61 -6.66
N LYS A 188 11.05 1.41 -5.81
CA LYS A 188 12.30 0.73 -6.20
C LYS A 188 12.08 -0.76 -6.46
N MET A 189 11.24 -1.42 -5.66
CA MET A 189 10.90 -2.83 -5.86
C MET A 189 10.11 -3.04 -7.14
N ILE A 190 9.13 -2.19 -7.41
CA ILE A 190 8.39 -2.20 -8.67
C ILE A 190 9.34 -1.98 -9.85
N ALA A 191 10.20 -0.95 -9.79
CA ALA A 191 11.15 -0.65 -10.86
C ALA A 191 12.10 -1.82 -11.14
N LEU A 192 12.60 -2.48 -10.09
CA LEU A 192 13.48 -3.65 -10.20
C LEU A 192 12.77 -4.83 -10.87
N PHE A 193 11.56 -5.18 -10.43
CA PHE A 193 10.81 -6.30 -11.00
C PHE A 193 10.36 -6.02 -12.43
N LYS A 194 9.94 -4.78 -12.71
CA LYS A 194 9.63 -4.33 -14.07
C LYS A 194 10.84 -4.50 -14.98
N LYS A 195 12.02 -4.03 -14.55
CA LYS A 195 13.27 -4.19 -15.31
C LYS A 195 13.62 -5.67 -15.54
N TYR A 196 13.38 -6.53 -14.55
CA TYR A 196 13.55 -7.97 -14.73
C TYR A 196 12.61 -8.50 -15.82
N HIS A 197 11.31 -8.20 -15.77
CA HIS A 197 10.35 -8.64 -16.78
C HIS A 197 10.71 -8.13 -18.18
N ASP A 198 11.08 -6.85 -18.30
CA ASP A 198 11.52 -6.23 -19.57
C ASP A 198 12.74 -6.97 -20.18
N LEU A 199 13.56 -7.67 -19.37
CA LEU A 199 14.72 -8.44 -19.84
C LEU A 199 14.39 -9.88 -20.23
N VAL A 200 13.37 -10.49 -19.63
CA VAL A 200 13.04 -11.92 -19.83
C VAL A 200 11.84 -12.16 -20.73
N CYS A 201 11.02 -11.15 -20.99
CA CYS A 201 9.85 -11.30 -21.83
C CYS A 201 10.23 -11.20 -23.30
N THR A 202 10.17 -12.34 -23.99
CA THR A 202 10.57 -12.46 -25.40
C THR A 202 9.46 -12.07 -26.38
N ASP A 203 8.20 -12.15 -25.96
CA ASP A 203 7.00 -11.87 -26.77
C ASP A 203 5.93 -11.13 -25.94
N LYS A 204 5.08 -10.31 -26.60
CA LYS A 204 3.97 -9.43 -26.11
C LYS A 204 3.74 -9.30 -24.59
N ASP A 205 3.70 -8.04 -24.12
CA ASP A 205 3.18 -7.53 -22.82
C ASP A 205 2.95 -8.58 -21.73
N CYS A 206 4.05 -9.13 -21.22
CA CYS A 206 4.04 -10.06 -20.09
C CYS A 206 3.77 -9.38 -18.74
N VAL A 207 3.70 -8.04 -18.71
CA VAL A 207 3.54 -7.24 -17.50
C VAL A 207 2.15 -6.62 -17.49
N ILE A 208 1.36 -6.94 -16.48
CA ILE A 208 0.12 -6.22 -16.18
C ILE A 208 0.41 -5.33 -14.99
N TYR A 209 0.41 -4.02 -15.22
CA TYR A 209 0.66 -3.05 -14.17
C TYR A 209 -0.66 -2.56 -13.58
N LYS A 210 -0.80 -2.72 -12.25
CA LYS A 210 -1.93 -2.22 -11.48
C LYS A 210 -1.45 -1.08 -10.59
N GLU A 211 -1.05 0.03 -11.22
CA GLU A 211 -0.60 1.21 -10.48
C GLU A 211 -1.80 1.95 -9.87
N PRO A 212 -1.70 2.46 -8.63
CA PRO A 212 -2.63 3.47 -8.17
C PRO A 212 -2.45 4.75 -9.00
N HIS A 213 -3.54 5.29 -9.54
CA HIS A 213 -3.59 6.66 -10.03
C HIS A 213 -3.12 7.60 -8.92
N LYS A 214 -1.92 8.17 -9.07
CA LYS A 214 -1.43 9.23 -8.19
C LYS A 214 -2.43 10.40 -8.26
N ARG A 215 -3.21 10.61 -7.20
CA ARG A 215 -3.96 11.86 -7.05
C ARG A 215 -2.93 13.00 -7.09
N PRO A 216 -3.15 14.08 -7.88
CA PRO A 216 -2.28 15.24 -7.81
C PRO A 216 -2.29 15.75 -6.36
N SER A 217 -1.12 15.90 -5.75
CA SER A 217 -1.04 16.49 -4.42
C SER A 217 -1.52 17.93 -4.53
N GLN A 218 -2.73 18.20 -4.02
CA GLN A 218 -3.18 19.57 -3.84
C GLN A 218 -2.40 20.12 -2.65
N PHE A 219 -1.22 20.66 -2.92
CA PHE A 219 -0.52 21.49 -1.95
C PHE A 219 -1.36 22.76 -1.78
N LEU A 220 -2.12 22.81 -0.68
CA LEU A 220 -2.82 24.03 -0.30
C LEU A 220 -1.75 24.99 0.26
N THR A 221 -1.08 25.73 -0.61
CA THR A 221 -0.24 26.85 -0.19
C THR A 221 -1.15 27.95 0.32
N CYS A 222 -1.31 28.02 1.64
CA CYS A 222 -1.96 29.13 2.31
C CYS A 222 -1.03 30.35 2.19
N PHE A 223 -1.26 31.20 1.19
CA PHE A 223 -0.62 32.51 1.14
C PHE A 223 -1.24 33.39 2.24
N THR A 224 -0.56 33.48 3.37
CA THR A 224 -0.81 34.56 4.33
C THR A 224 -0.31 35.87 3.70
N SER A 225 -1.17 36.57 2.96
CA SER A 225 -0.82 37.88 2.40
C SER A 225 -0.80 38.92 3.52
N PHE A 226 0.37 39.14 4.12
CA PHE A 226 0.71 40.45 4.66
C PHE A 226 1.00 41.37 3.46
N GLY A 227 0.17 42.40 3.28
CA GLY A 227 0.26 43.30 2.13
C GLY A 227 1.48 44.21 2.18
N PHE A 228 1.99 44.62 1.01
CA PHE A 228 2.60 45.93 0.81
C PHE A 228 2.51 46.39 -0.67
N GLN A 229 1.96 47.59 -0.82
CA GLN A 229 2.04 48.59 -1.89
C GLN A 229 2.07 48.23 -3.39
N LYS A 230 0.97 48.72 -4.02
CA LYS A 230 0.81 49.18 -5.40
C LYS A 230 2.02 49.99 -5.93
N ARG A 231 2.66 49.50 -6.99
CA ARG A 231 3.31 50.34 -8.01
C ARG A 231 2.72 49.99 -9.38
N ARG A 232 1.96 50.93 -9.94
CA ARG A 232 1.70 50.99 -11.38
C ARG A 232 2.97 51.51 -12.05
N THR A 233 3.42 50.81 -13.07
CA THR A 233 4.08 51.41 -14.23
C THR A 233 3.46 50.74 -15.45
N THR A 234 2.41 51.38 -15.97
CA THR A 234 2.12 51.35 -17.40
C THR A 234 3.14 52.26 -18.10
N ASP A 235 3.24 52.09 -19.42
CA ASP A 235 4.06 52.82 -20.40
C ASP A 235 5.32 52.04 -20.76
N LEU A 236 5.64 51.74 -22.01
CA LEU A 236 5.13 52.12 -23.33
C LEU A 236 5.69 51.06 -24.30
N LEU A 237 4.98 50.75 -25.39
CA LEU A 237 5.53 50.55 -26.75
C LEU A 237 4.39 50.04 -27.67
N ASP A 238 3.77 50.99 -28.36
CA ASP A 238 3.06 50.73 -29.61
C ASP A 238 4.08 50.66 -30.76
N PRO A 239 3.87 49.82 -31.79
CA PRO A 239 4.60 49.90 -33.04
C PRO A 239 3.78 50.60 -34.13
N LYS A 240 4.37 51.65 -34.71
CA LYS A 240 4.39 51.89 -36.16
C LYS A 240 5.77 52.40 -36.55
#